data_AF-A0A6I9N736-F1
#
_entry.id   AF-A0A6I9N736-F1
#
_cell.length_a   1.000
_cell.length_b   1.000
_cell.length_c   1.000
_cell.angle_alpha   90.00
_cell.angle_beta   90.00
_cell.angle_gamma   90.00
#
_symmetry.space_group_name_H-M   'P 1'
#
loop_
_entity.id
_entity.type
_entity.pdbx_description
1 polymer ?
#
loop_
_entity_poly.entity_id
_entity_poly.type
_entity_poly.pdbx_seq_one_letter_code
_entity_poly.pdbx_strand_id
1 'polypeptide(L)'
;MDRNPSPPPNAGDGEEDGDLDAIGDTVYSKHWLFSTLTRLIHMVTEQSEVDSEGQMQLLDDDEEDLCRVWDMAMDKDVAGFLQEFKATDILLGVIAKSRCPRLTEICVGILGNIACFPGTCLTLSQNEDLGAVLLLLLGDADPPTILETSRLLLTCVSQKDVCSLWLQRIRQQTSVRSNLLFVMCSSTNTDLLEKVGELVDKLFDLDEELMTSWITAQQNEEEKEGDGERHLEMASCLLEAAKQLR
;
A
#
# COMPACT_ATOMS: atom_id res chain seq x y z
N MET A 1 63.09 40.68 -6.92
CA MET A 1 62.34 40.15 -8.07
C MET A 1 61.66 38.87 -7.61
N ASP A 2 60.48 39.04 -7.02
CA ASP A 2 59.65 37.95 -6.49
C ASP A 2 59.12 37.09 -7.64
N ARG A 3 59.47 35.80 -7.61
CA ARG A 3 58.89 34.82 -8.54
C ARG A 3 57.62 34.29 -7.93
N ASN A 4 56.51 34.54 -8.62
CA ASN A 4 55.22 33.93 -8.33
C ASN A 4 55.36 32.40 -8.41
N PRO A 5 54.88 31.61 -7.43
CA PRO A 5 54.91 30.16 -7.54
C PRO A 5 53.98 29.67 -8.66
N SER A 6 54.35 28.56 -9.28
CA SER A 6 53.57 27.93 -10.34
C SER A 6 52.21 27.43 -9.80
N PRO A 7 51.14 27.48 -10.62
CA PRO A 7 49.85 26.93 -10.23
C PRO A 7 49.98 25.43 -9.97
N PRO A 8 49.16 24.86 -9.07
CA PRO A 8 49.20 23.44 -8.77
C PRO A 8 48.90 22.62 -10.04
N PRO A 9 49.47 21.40 -10.16
CA PRO A 9 49.14 20.53 -11.27
C PRO A 9 47.63 20.28 -11.28
N ASN A 10 47.02 20.38 -12.47
CA ASN A 10 45.66 19.92 -12.68
C ASN A 10 45.61 18.46 -12.24
N ALA A 11 44.93 18.19 -11.13
CA ALA A 11 44.46 16.85 -10.80
C ALA A 11 43.40 16.48 -11.84
N GLY A 12 43.85 16.14 -13.04
CA GLY A 12 43.14 15.18 -13.85
C GLY A 12 43.37 13.83 -13.19
N ASP A 13 42.49 13.51 -12.24
CA ASP A 13 42.16 12.17 -11.75
C ASP A 13 41.02 12.35 -10.74
N GLY A 14 39.80 12.26 -11.27
CA GLY A 14 38.54 12.41 -10.57
C GLY A 14 37.39 12.02 -11.50
N GLU A 15 37.55 10.93 -12.25
CA GLU A 15 36.41 10.16 -12.75
C GLU A 15 35.75 9.49 -11.54
N GLU A 16 35.03 10.24 -10.70
CA GLU A 16 34.19 9.75 -9.59
C GLU A 16 33.41 10.91 -8.92
N ASP A 17 32.77 11.78 -9.71
CA ASP A 17 31.67 12.65 -9.23
C ASP A 17 30.38 12.31 -9.99
N GLY A 18 30.20 11.01 -10.23
CA GLY A 18 28.99 10.44 -10.82
C GLY A 18 27.84 10.55 -9.83
N ASP A 19 27.13 11.67 -9.94
CA ASP A 19 25.80 11.95 -9.39
C ASP A 19 25.59 11.61 -7.90
N LEU A 20 26.17 12.42 -7.01
CA LEU A 20 25.98 12.31 -5.55
C LEU A 20 24.49 12.27 -5.14
N ASP A 21 23.60 12.84 -5.95
CA ASP A 21 22.17 12.93 -5.68
C ASP A 21 21.36 11.80 -6.31
N ALA A 22 21.92 10.97 -7.20
CA ALA A 22 21.21 9.83 -7.78
C ALA A 22 20.93 8.73 -6.75
N ILE A 23 19.73 8.14 -6.80
CA ILE A 23 19.36 6.94 -6.03
C ILE A 23 19.86 5.69 -6.77
N GLY A 24 20.86 5.02 -6.21
CA GLY A 24 21.45 3.83 -6.85
C GLY A 24 21.97 4.13 -8.25
N ASP A 25 21.60 3.29 -9.22
CA ASP A 25 21.95 3.48 -10.63
C ASP A 25 20.89 4.26 -11.43
N THR A 26 19.90 4.86 -10.75
CA THR A 26 18.79 5.58 -11.39
C THR A 26 19.12 7.05 -11.63
N VAL A 27 18.31 7.71 -12.46
CA VAL A 27 18.37 9.18 -12.67
C VAL A 27 17.58 9.97 -11.60
N TYR A 28 17.04 9.28 -10.60
CA TYR A 28 16.14 9.89 -9.63
C TYR A 28 16.93 10.57 -8.50
N SER A 29 16.50 11.79 -8.15
CA SER A 29 17.12 12.62 -7.11
C SER A 29 16.70 12.19 -5.70
N LYS A 30 17.69 11.88 -4.84
CA LYS A 30 17.54 11.66 -3.40
C LYS A 30 16.96 12.90 -2.71
N HIS A 31 17.51 14.07 -3.01
CA HIS A 31 17.10 15.32 -2.39
C HIS A 31 15.65 15.67 -2.72
N TRP A 32 15.24 15.52 -3.98
CA TRP A 32 13.86 15.78 -4.39
C TRP A 32 12.90 14.82 -3.68
N LEU A 33 13.21 13.52 -3.67
CA LEU A 33 12.38 12.50 -3.01
C LEU A 33 12.23 12.79 -1.51
N PHE A 34 13.34 13.09 -0.82
CA PHE A 34 13.32 13.43 0.60
C PHE A 34 12.51 14.70 0.88
N SER A 35 12.65 15.72 0.03
CA SER A 35 11.87 16.95 0.13
C SER A 35 10.36 16.67 0.00
N THR A 36 9.97 15.81 -0.94
CA THR A 36 8.56 15.41 -1.15
C THR A 36 8.01 14.65 0.07
N LEU A 37 8.75 13.68 0.61
CA LEU A 37 8.34 12.97 1.84
C LEU A 37 8.25 13.90 3.06
N THR A 38 9.14 14.88 3.16
CA THR A 38 9.10 15.87 4.26
C THR A 38 7.85 16.75 4.16
N ARG A 39 7.48 17.22 2.95
CA ARG A 39 6.23 17.96 2.74
C ARG A 39 5.02 17.12 3.10
N LEU A 40 5.02 15.83 2.78
CA LEU A 40 3.96 14.90 3.14
C LEU A 40 3.75 14.81 4.66
N ILE A 41 4.84 14.78 5.45
CA ILE A 41 4.75 14.82 6.92
C ILE A 41 4.11 16.12 7.41
N HIS A 42 4.51 17.26 6.86
CA HIS A 42 3.97 18.57 7.24
C HIS A 42 2.47 18.65 6.93
N MET A 43 2.06 18.22 5.74
CA MET A 43 0.68 18.21 5.28
C MET A 43 -0.25 17.54 6.29
N VAL A 44 0.12 16.37 6.81
CA VAL A 44 -0.70 15.60 7.75
C VAL A 44 -0.59 16.12 9.19
N THR A 45 0.53 16.76 9.55
CA THR A 45 0.73 17.34 10.89
C THR A 45 -0.13 18.58 11.08
N GLU A 46 -0.11 19.51 10.13
CA GLU A 46 -0.90 20.75 10.18
C GLU A 46 -2.41 20.47 10.21
N GLN A 47 -2.84 19.38 9.58
CA GLN A 47 -4.25 19.01 9.54
C GLN A 47 -4.77 18.39 10.83
N SER A 48 -3.89 17.78 11.65
CA SER A 48 -4.29 17.26 12.95
C SER A 48 -4.70 18.37 13.92
N GLU A 49 -4.29 19.61 13.66
CA GLU A 49 -4.60 20.78 14.49
C GLU A 49 -5.88 21.52 14.04
N VAL A 50 -6.32 21.31 12.80
CA VAL A 50 -7.49 21.98 12.23
C VAL A 50 -8.63 20.97 12.11
N ASP A 51 -9.49 20.93 13.14
CA ASP A 51 -10.66 20.05 13.21
C ASP A 51 -11.79 20.53 12.27
N SER A 52 -11.50 20.61 10.98
CA SER A 52 -12.47 20.97 9.94
C SER A 52 -13.21 19.71 9.50
N GLU A 53 -14.54 19.72 9.61
CA GLU A 53 -15.42 18.60 9.21
C GLU A 53 -15.46 18.32 7.69
N GLY A 54 -14.62 18.99 6.89
CA GLY A 54 -14.52 18.80 5.45
C GLY A 54 -13.57 17.67 5.05
N GLN A 55 -13.84 17.04 3.89
CA GLN A 55 -12.86 16.18 3.22
C GLN A 55 -11.62 16.98 2.87
N MET A 56 -10.45 16.41 3.14
CA MET A 56 -9.18 16.99 2.74
C MET A 56 -9.07 16.96 1.21
N GLN A 57 -8.72 18.10 0.62
CA GLN A 57 -8.35 18.17 -0.80
C GLN A 57 -6.83 18.10 -0.92
N LEU A 58 -6.35 17.16 -1.73
CA LEU A 58 -4.95 17.11 -2.14
C LEU A 58 -4.75 18.14 -3.24
N LEU A 59 -3.72 18.97 -3.13
CA LEU A 59 -3.38 19.95 -4.15
C LEU A 59 -2.82 19.23 -5.39
N ASP A 60 -3.16 19.69 -6.59
CA ASP A 60 -2.75 19.07 -7.86
C ASP A 60 -1.23 18.88 -7.94
N ASP A 61 -0.44 19.88 -7.51
CA ASP A 61 1.03 19.81 -7.51
C ASP A 61 1.56 18.73 -6.55
N ASP A 62 0.94 18.58 -5.38
CA ASP A 62 1.32 17.54 -4.41
C ASP A 62 0.87 16.15 -4.88
N GLU A 63 -0.29 16.05 -5.53
CA GLU A 63 -0.73 14.81 -6.16
C GLU A 63 0.24 14.37 -7.26
N GLU A 64 0.64 15.28 -8.15
CA GLU A 64 1.56 14.98 -9.24
C GLU A 64 2.92 14.50 -8.69
N ASP A 65 3.46 15.19 -7.70
CA ASP A 65 4.72 14.80 -7.06
C ASP A 65 4.61 13.44 -6.35
N LEU A 66 3.51 13.15 -5.66
CA LEU A 66 3.32 11.84 -5.01
C LEU A 66 3.08 10.72 -6.03
N CYS A 67 2.40 10.99 -7.14
CA CYS A 67 2.27 10.02 -8.23
C CYS A 67 3.63 9.70 -8.87
N ARG A 68 4.51 10.69 -9.01
CA ARG A 68 5.90 10.45 -9.44
C ARG A 68 6.64 9.56 -8.42
N VAL A 69 6.47 9.78 -7.12
CA VAL A 69 7.04 8.89 -6.09
C VAL A 69 6.51 7.46 -6.24
N TRP A 70 5.21 7.31 -6.51
CA TRP A 70 4.59 6.02 -6.77
C TRP A 70 5.21 5.32 -7.99
N ASP A 71 5.36 6.02 -9.12
CA ASP A 71 6.03 5.49 -10.30
C ASP A 71 7.48 5.10 -10.02
N MET A 72 8.22 5.96 -9.32
CA MET A 72 9.63 5.72 -8.96
C MET A 72 9.79 4.49 -8.07
N ALA A 73 8.85 4.21 -7.17
CA ALA A 73 8.91 3.07 -6.25
C ALA A 73 8.83 1.70 -6.96
N MET A 74 8.54 1.66 -8.27
CA MET A 74 8.69 0.43 -9.08
C MET A 74 10.15 0.07 -9.34
N ASP A 75 11.09 0.98 -9.12
CA ASP A 75 12.51 0.71 -9.21
C ASP A 75 13.05 0.12 -7.90
N LYS A 76 13.91 -0.89 -8.00
CA LYS A 76 14.46 -1.61 -6.85
C LYS A 76 15.32 -0.72 -5.95
N ASP A 77 16.14 0.14 -6.54
CA ASP A 77 17.05 0.99 -5.79
C ASP A 77 16.26 2.09 -5.07
N VAL A 78 15.23 2.63 -5.74
CA VAL A 78 14.30 3.58 -5.10
C VAL A 78 13.50 2.93 -3.98
N ALA A 79 12.95 1.74 -4.18
CA ALA A 79 12.22 1.03 -3.12
C ALA A 79 13.11 0.73 -1.91
N GLY A 80 14.37 0.34 -2.15
CA GLY A 80 15.37 0.16 -1.11
C GLY A 80 15.64 1.47 -0.36
N PHE A 81 15.87 2.56 -1.09
CA PHE A 81 16.09 3.89 -0.52
C PHE A 81 14.89 4.38 0.31
N LEU A 82 13.65 4.23 -0.20
CA LEU A 82 12.44 4.57 0.55
C LEU A 82 12.36 3.83 1.89
N GLN A 83 12.74 2.54 1.92
CA GLN A 83 12.79 1.76 3.15
C GLN A 83 13.88 2.26 4.12
N GLU A 84 15.07 2.58 3.63
CA GLU A 84 16.16 3.14 4.45
C GLU A 84 15.73 4.43 5.17
N PHE A 85 14.90 5.25 4.51
CA PHE A 85 14.39 6.52 5.04
C PHE A 85 13.06 6.41 5.79
N LYS A 86 12.66 5.21 6.21
CA LYS A 86 11.42 4.99 6.99
C LYS A 86 10.16 5.50 6.28
N ALA A 87 10.14 5.45 4.95
CA ALA A 87 8.95 5.85 4.19
C ALA A 87 7.71 5.04 4.60
N THR A 88 7.86 3.77 4.98
CA THR A 88 6.74 2.98 5.51
C THR A 88 6.08 3.60 6.73
N ASP A 89 6.86 4.10 7.69
CA ASP A 89 6.31 4.70 8.91
C ASP A 89 5.66 6.06 8.60
N ILE A 90 6.24 6.82 7.67
CA ILE A 90 5.68 8.08 7.19
C ILE A 90 4.33 7.84 6.50
N LEU A 91 4.29 6.92 5.53
CA LEU A 91 3.08 6.59 4.76
C LEU A 91 1.99 5.99 5.66
N LEU A 92 2.35 5.14 6.63
CA LEU A 92 1.42 4.66 7.64
C LEU A 92 0.81 5.81 8.46
N GLY A 93 1.64 6.75 8.91
CA GLY A 93 1.18 7.93 9.64
C GLY A 93 0.23 8.81 8.82
N VAL A 94 0.45 8.88 7.50
CA VAL A 94 -0.43 9.58 6.55
C VAL A 94 -1.75 8.82 6.40
N ILE A 95 -1.70 7.53 6.06
CA ILE A 95 -2.88 6.68 5.88
C ILE A 95 -3.79 6.73 7.11
N ALA A 96 -3.22 6.63 8.32
CA ALA A 96 -3.98 6.62 9.57
C ALA A 96 -4.69 7.94 9.90
N LYS A 97 -4.30 9.06 9.26
CA LYS A 97 -4.81 10.40 9.55
C LYS A 97 -5.50 11.08 8.36
N SER A 98 -5.23 10.61 7.15
CA SER A 98 -5.74 11.20 5.92
C SER A 98 -7.26 11.16 5.89
N ARG A 99 -7.87 12.30 5.53
CA ARG A 99 -9.29 12.41 5.16
C ARG A 99 -9.46 12.57 3.65
N CYS A 100 -8.41 12.30 2.88
CA CYS A 100 -8.37 12.41 1.43
C CYS A 100 -8.20 11.00 0.83
N PRO A 101 -9.25 10.40 0.23
CA PRO A 101 -9.17 9.07 -0.36
C PRO A 101 -8.04 8.92 -1.37
N ARG A 102 -7.86 9.93 -2.24
CA ARG A 102 -6.78 9.94 -3.25
C ARG A 102 -5.38 9.88 -2.62
N LEU A 103 -5.16 10.62 -1.53
CA LEU A 103 -3.88 10.56 -0.82
C LEU A 103 -3.64 9.18 -0.19
N THR A 104 -4.68 8.60 0.41
CA THR A 104 -4.62 7.26 0.99
C THR A 104 -4.30 6.21 -0.08
N GLU A 105 -5.01 6.26 -1.20
CA GLU A 105 -4.77 5.41 -2.37
C GLU A 105 -3.30 5.49 -2.82
N ILE A 106 -2.78 6.70 -3.05
CA ILE A 106 -1.38 6.88 -3.49
C ILE A 106 -0.39 6.32 -2.47
N CYS A 107 -0.62 6.54 -1.16
CA CYS A 107 0.25 6.00 -0.12
C CYS A 107 0.28 4.47 -0.11
N VAL A 108 -0.90 3.83 -0.24
CA VAL A 108 -1.00 2.38 -0.33
C VAL A 108 -0.36 1.87 -1.62
N GLY A 109 -0.54 2.58 -2.73
CA GLY A 109 0.08 2.27 -4.02
C GLY A 109 1.61 2.26 -3.97
N ILE A 110 2.21 3.29 -3.34
CA ILE A 110 3.66 3.37 -3.08
C ILE A 110 4.12 2.16 -2.25
N LEU A 111 3.42 1.84 -1.15
CA LEU A 111 3.73 0.67 -0.33
C LEU A 111 3.62 -0.64 -1.13
N GLY A 112 2.61 -0.75 -2.00
CA GLY A 112 2.43 -1.86 -2.93
C GLY A 112 3.63 -2.07 -3.83
N ASN A 113 4.17 -1.00 -4.41
CA ASN A 113 5.36 -1.09 -5.27
C ASN A 113 6.61 -1.44 -4.47
N ILE A 114 6.78 -0.86 -3.29
CA ILE A 114 7.88 -1.22 -2.39
C ILE A 114 7.82 -2.72 -2.03
N ALA A 115 6.63 -3.28 -1.79
CA ALA A 115 6.44 -4.68 -1.45
C ALA A 115 6.73 -5.66 -2.61
N CYS A 116 6.93 -5.20 -3.84
CA CYS A 116 7.26 -6.07 -4.96
C CYS A 116 8.66 -6.72 -4.83
N PHE A 117 9.54 -6.17 -3.99
CA PHE A 117 10.87 -6.74 -3.75
C PHE A 117 10.91 -7.55 -2.44
N PRO A 118 11.47 -8.78 -2.43
CA PRO A 118 11.39 -9.65 -1.25
C PRO A 118 11.94 -9.04 0.05
N GLY A 119 13.09 -8.35 -0.01
CA GLY A 119 13.72 -7.75 1.17
C GLY A 119 12.90 -6.62 1.77
N THR A 120 12.40 -5.71 0.94
CA THR A 120 11.55 -4.60 1.38
C THR A 120 10.17 -5.07 1.82
N CYS A 121 9.61 -6.10 1.16
CA CYS A 121 8.37 -6.76 1.59
C CYS A 121 8.51 -7.38 2.99
N LEU A 122 9.64 -8.04 3.27
CA LEU A 122 9.93 -8.58 4.60
C LEU A 122 9.95 -7.48 5.65
N THR A 123 10.69 -6.38 5.41
CA THR A 123 10.75 -5.23 6.33
C THR A 123 9.38 -4.61 6.55
N LEU A 124 8.61 -4.37 5.48
CA LEU A 124 7.26 -3.82 5.54
C LEU A 124 6.33 -4.73 6.35
N SER A 125 6.40 -6.04 6.13
CA SER A 125 5.54 -7.02 6.80
C SER A 125 5.80 -7.10 8.31
N GLN A 126 7.01 -6.78 8.77
CA GLN A 126 7.34 -6.75 10.20
C GLN A 126 6.65 -5.62 10.97
N ASN A 127 6.13 -4.60 10.28
CA ASN A 127 5.36 -3.53 10.91
C ASN A 127 3.92 -4.04 11.20
N GLU A 128 3.61 -4.26 12.49
CA GLU A 128 2.32 -4.78 12.95
C GLU A 128 1.18 -3.78 12.73
N ASP A 129 1.42 -2.50 13.04
CA ASP A 129 0.44 -1.43 12.89
C ASP A 129 0.04 -1.26 11.42
N LEU A 130 1.01 -1.32 10.50
CA LEU A 130 0.73 -1.32 9.07
C LEU A 130 -0.14 -2.52 8.68
N GLY A 131 0.21 -3.72 9.18
CA GLY A 131 -0.60 -4.92 8.95
C GLY A 131 -2.05 -4.74 9.39
N ALA A 132 -2.28 -4.18 10.58
CA ALA A 132 -3.63 -3.92 11.08
C ALA A 132 -4.37 -2.88 10.23
N VAL A 133 -3.72 -1.76 9.90
CA VAL A 133 -4.30 -0.68 9.09
C VAL A 133 -4.68 -1.17 7.69
N LEU A 134 -3.81 -1.92 7.00
CA LEU A 134 -4.11 -2.44 5.66
C LEU A 134 -5.31 -3.39 5.66
N LEU A 135 -5.46 -4.24 6.69
CA LEU A 135 -6.63 -5.12 6.77
C LEU A 135 -7.93 -4.35 7.07
N LEU A 136 -7.84 -3.22 7.78
CA LEU A 136 -8.98 -2.32 7.99
C LEU A 136 -9.37 -1.59 6.70
N LEU A 137 -8.41 -1.17 5.88
CA LEU A 137 -8.64 -0.48 4.60
C LEU A 137 -9.43 -1.30 3.58
N LEU A 138 -9.50 -2.63 3.73
CA LEU A 138 -10.40 -3.46 2.91
C LEU A 138 -11.87 -3.07 3.06
N GLY A 139 -12.24 -2.40 4.16
CA GLY A 139 -13.59 -1.88 4.41
C GLY A 139 -13.75 -0.38 4.11
N ASP A 140 -12.79 0.25 3.42
CA ASP A 140 -12.90 1.65 3.02
C ASP A 140 -14.07 1.86 2.04
N ALA A 141 -14.56 3.08 1.92
CA ALA A 141 -15.62 3.42 0.98
C ALA A 141 -15.08 3.70 -0.44
N ASP A 142 -13.78 3.98 -0.56
CA ASP A 142 -13.11 4.35 -1.80
C ASP A 142 -12.60 3.13 -2.59
N PRO A 143 -13.17 2.81 -3.76
CA PRO A 143 -12.77 1.62 -4.52
C PRO A 143 -11.29 1.57 -4.93
N PRO A 144 -10.65 2.67 -5.40
CA PRO A 144 -9.22 2.70 -5.68
C PRO A 144 -8.35 2.33 -4.46
N THR A 145 -8.67 2.85 -3.28
CA THR A 145 -7.95 2.50 -2.04
C THR A 145 -8.05 1.00 -1.72
N ILE A 146 -9.24 0.41 -1.86
CA ILE A 146 -9.43 -1.04 -1.65
C ILE A 146 -8.67 -1.85 -2.70
N LEU A 147 -8.63 -1.38 -3.96
CA LEU A 147 -7.93 -2.05 -5.06
C LEU A 147 -6.43 -2.13 -4.76
N GLU A 148 -5.81 -1.00 -4.43
CA GLU A 148 -4.39 -0.95 -4.10
C GLU A 148 -4.05 -1.73 -2.82
N THR A 149 -4.94 -1.69 -1.82
CA THR A 149 -4.82 -2.52 -0.61
C THR A 149 -4.84 -4.00 -0.97
N SER A 150 -5.77 -4.41 -1.84
CA SER A 150 -5.89 -5.80 -2.29
C SER A 150 -4.65 -6.24 -3.09
N ARG A 151 -4.11 -5.36 -3.95
CA ARG A 151 -2.87 -5.61 -4.70
C ARG A 151 -1.66 -5.78 -3.78
N LEU A 152 -1.53 -4.92 -2.77
CA LEU A 152 -0.45 -5.01 -1.77
C LEU A 152 -0.57 -6.30 -0.96
N LEU A 153 -1.76 -6.64 -0.46
CA LEU A 153 -1.99 -7.88 0.28
C LEU A 153 -1.69 -9.11 -0.58
N LEU A 154 -2.14 -9.14 -1.84
CA LEU A 154 -1.85 -10.22 -2.78
C LEU A 154 -0.34 -10.39 -2.99
N THR A 155 0.38 -9.29 -3.13
CA THR A 155 1.85 -9.28 -3.24
C THR A 155 2.48 -9.90 -1.99
N CYS A 156 2.06 -9.44 -0.81
CA CYS A 156 2.53 -9.94 0.48
C CYS A 156 2.26 -11.43 0.71
N VAL A 157 1.04 -11.93 0.48
CA VAL A 157 0.72 -13.36 0.67
C VAL A 157 1.41 -14.26 -0.35
N SER A 158 1.82 -13.70 -1.50
CA SER A 158 2.58 -14.42 -2.53
C SER A 158 4.07 -14.55 -2.22
N GLN A 159 4.60 -13.79 -1.25
CA GLN A 159 6.01 -13.85 -0.84
C GLN A 159 6.21 -14.93 0.23
N LYS A 160 7.05 -15.92 -0.07
CA LYS A 160 7.25 -17.12 0.77
C LYS A 160 7.64 -16.80 2.22
N ASP A 161 8.49 -15.80 2.41
CA ASP A 161 9.08 -15.48 3.71
C ASP A 161 8.08 -14.80 4.67
N VAL A 162 7.00 -14.21 4.15
CA VAL A 162 6.00 -13.46 4.94
C VAL A 162 4.57 -13.98 4.77
N CYS A 163 4.34 -14.91 3.85
CA CYS A 163 3.04 -15.50 3.56
C CYS A 163 2.33 -15.99 4.83
N SER A 164 3.00 -16.78 5.67
CA SER A 164 2.43 -17.32 6.91
C SER A 164 2.04 -16.23 7.90
N LEU A 165 2.81 -15.14 7.99
CA LEU A 165 2.52 -13.99 8.83
C LEU A 165 1.23 -13.28 8.37
N TRP A 166 1.10 -13.03 7.06
CA TRP A 166 -0.09 -12.39 6.52
C TRP A 166 -1.34 -13.25 6.62
N LEU A 167 -1.23 -14.56 6.37
CA LEU A 167 -2.35 -15.50 6.60
C LEU A 167 -2.79 -15.49 8.06
N GLN A 168 -1.84 -15.49 9.01
CA GLN A 168 -2.18 -15.38 10.43
C GLN A 168 -2.94 -14.09 10.74
N ARG A 169 -2.49 -12.94 10.23
CA ARG A 169 -3.17 -11.64 10.45
C ARG A 169 -4.57 -11.64 9.84
N ILE A 170 -4.73 -12.18 8.64
CA ILE A 170 -6.03 -12.29 7.96
C ILE A 170 -7.01 -13.16 8.76
N ARG A 171 -6.55 -14.30 9.32
CA ARG A 171 -7.38 -15.14 10.19
C ARG A 171 -7.82 -14.41 11.47
N GLN A 172 -6.96 -13.57 12.03
CA GLN A 172 -7.24 -12.83 13.25
C GLN A 172 -8.21 -11.66 13.02
N GLN A 173 -8.20 -11.08 11.82
CA GLN A 173 -9.06 -9.95 11.47
C GLN A 173 -10.39 -10.43 10.86
N THR A 174 -11.41 -10.56 11.71
CA THR A 174 -12.72 -11.11 11.32
C THR A 174 -13.44 -10.29 10.24
N SER A 175 -13.20 -8.98 10.16
CA SER A 175 -13.84 -8.09 9.17
C SER A 175 -13.32 -8.30 7.74
N VAL A 176 -12.16 -8.94 7.53
CA VAL A 176 -11.60 -9.15 6.19
C VAL A 176 -12.60 -9.90 5.31
N ARG A 177 -13.18 -10.98 5.83
CA ARG A 177 -14.16 -11.78 5.11
C ARG A 177 -15.37 -10.93 4.68
N SER A 178 -16.01 -10.24 5.63
CA SER A 178 -17.22 -9.46 5.34
C SER A 178 -16.94 -8.36 4.32
N ASN A 179 -15.78 -7.72 4.43
CA ASN A 179 -15.36 -6.63 3.53
C ASN A 179 -15.14 -7.16 2.10
N LEU A 180 -14.39 -8.25 1.92
CA LEU A 180 -14.15 -8.82 0.59
C LEU A 180 -15.44 -9.36 -0.04
N LEU A 181 -16.31 -10.01 0.75
CA LEU A 181 -17.63 -10.46 0.29
C LEU A 181 -18.50 -9.29 -0.13
N PHE A 182 -18.50 -8.21 0.65
CA PHE A 182 -19.25 -6.99 0.33
C PHE A 182 -18.79 -6.42 -1.01
N VAL A 183 -17.47 -6.23 -1.21
CA VAL A 183 -16.92 -5.74 -2.48
C VAL A 183 -17.34 -6.62 -3.65
N MET A 184 -17.20 -7.94 -3.54
CA MET A 184 -17.63 -8.87 -4.60
C MET A 184 -19.14 -8.79 -4.88
N CYS A 185 -19.97 -8.53 -3.87
CA CYS A 185 -21.41 -8.44 -4.02
C CYS A 185 -21.90 -7.09 -4.53
N SER A 186 -21.21 -5.99 -4.21
CA SER A 186 -21.75 -4.63 -4.40
C SER A 186 -20.98 -3.76 -5.38
N SER A 187 -19.74 -4.09 -5.71
CA SER A 187 -18.93 -3.29 -6.62
C SER A 187 -19.36 -3.46 -8.07
N THR A 188 -19.34 -2.36 -8.83
CA THR A 188 -19.43 -2.36 -10.30
C THR A 188 -18.09 -2.04 -10.96
N ASN A 189 -17.04 -1.81 -10.17
CA ASN A 189 -15.68 -1.61 -10.66
C ASN A 189 -15.05 -2.97 -10.98
N THR A 190 -14.85 -3.26 -12.27
CA THR A 190 -14.34 -4.54 -12.76
C THR A 190 -12.92 -4.81 -12.32
N ASP A 191 -12.06 -3.79 -12.28
CA ASP A 191 -10.64 -3.93 -11.91
C ASP A 191 -10.53 -4.29 -10.41
N LEU A 192 -11.36 -3.68 -9.57
CA LEU A 192 -11.46 -4.02 -8.16
C LEU A 192 -11.99 -5.44 -7.97
N LEU A 193 -13.04 -5.83 -8.71
CA LEU A 193 -13.60 -7.18 -8.63
C LEU A 193 -12.59 -8.25 -9.05
N GLU A 194 -11.83 -8.01 -10.13
CA GLU A 194 -10.77 -8.89 -10.58
C GLU A 194 -9.68 -9.01 -9.50
N LYS A 195 -9.23 -7.89 -8.94
CA LYS A 195 -8.18 -7.90 -7.92
C LYS A 195 -8.58 -8.59 -6.62
N VAL A 196 -9.81 -8.34 -6.14
CA VAL A 196 -10.35 -9.03 -4.97
C VAL A 196 -10.53 -10.52 -5.26
N GLY A 197 -10.99 -10.87 -6.47
CA GLY A 197 -11.08 -12.27 -6.91
C GLY A 197 -9.73 -12.98 -6.86
N GLU A 198 -8.67 -12.37 -7.41
CA GLU A 198 -7.30 -12.90 -7.33
C GLU A 198 -6.82 -13.07 -5.89
N LEU A 199 -7.11 -12.10 -5.01
CA LEU A 199 -6.73 -12.18 -3.60
C LEU A 199 -7.44 -13.35 -2.90
N VAL A 200 -8.76 -13.48 -3.09
CA VAL A 200 -9.54 -14.57 -2.48
C VAL A 200 -9.10 -15.94 -3.01
N ASP A 201 -8.92 -16.07 -4.33
CA ASP A 201 -8.40 -17.28 -4.95
C ASP A 201 -7.04 -17.67 -4.35
N LYS A 202 -6.13 -16.70 -4.23
CA LYS A 202 -4.81 -16.95 -3.67
C LYS A 202 -4.86 -17.35 -2.20
N LEU A 203 -5.73 -16.72 -1.40
CA LEU A 203 -5.92 -17.09 0.00
C LEU A 203 -6.42 -18.52 0.14
N PHE A 204 -7.33 -18.95 -0.73
CA PHE A 204 -7.89 -20.30 -0.69
C PHE A 204 -6.91 -21.37 -1.17
N ASP A 205 -6.07 -21.05 -2.15
CA ASP A 205 -4.94 -21.90 -2.57
C ASP A 205 -3.92 -22.12 -1.45
N LEU A 206 -3.67 -21.09 -0.64
CA LEU A 206 -2.67 -21.14 0.43
C LEU A 206 -3.19 -21.74 1.75
N ASP A 207 -4.50 -21.70 2.00
CA ASP A 207 -5.09 -21.97 3.31
C ASP A 207 -6.48 -22.63 3.23
N GLU A 208 -6.47 -23.97 3.18
CA GLU A 208 -7.70 -24.78 3.10
C GLU A 208 -8.61 -24.60 4.32
N GLU A 209 -8.06 -24.36 5.52
CA GLU A 209 -8.84 -24.12 6.73
C GLU A 209 -9.58 -22.77 6.66
N LEU A 210 -8.89 -21.72 6.19
CA LEU A 210 -9.50 -20.41 5.94
C LEU A 210 -10.63 -20.54 4.91
N MET A 211 -10.35 -21.19 3.77
CA MET A 211 -11.37 -21.45 2.74
C MET A 211 -12.59 -22.17 3.32
N THR A 212 -12.36 -23.27 4.05
CA THR A 212 -13.45 -24.04 4.66
C THR A 212 -14.26 -23.17 5.60
N SER A 213 -13.61 -22.42 6.50
CA SER A 213 -14.31 -21.51 7.41
C SER A 213 -15.12 -20.43 6.67
N TRP A 214 -14.61 -19.94 5.53
CA TRP A 214 -15.27 -18.93 4.71
C TRP A 214 -16.52 -19.49 4.02
N ILE A 215 -16.48 -20.74 3.60
CA ILE A 215 -17.64 -21.41 2.99
C ILE A 215 -18.65 -21.84 4.06
N THR A 216 -18.19 -22.40 5.19
CA THR A 216 -19.08 -23.05 6.17
C THR A 216 -19.63 -22.15 7.26
N ALA A 217 -19.14 -20.91 7.46
CA ALA A 217 -19.66 -20.07 8.56
C ALA A 217 -21.17 -19.75 8.48
N GLN A 218 -21.82 -20.10 7.36
CA GLN A 218 -23.27 -20.15 7.24
C GLN A 218 -23.94 -21.09 8.26
N GLN A 219 -23.32 -22.24 8.58
CA GLN A 219 -24.00 -23.31 9.35
C GLN A 219 -24.16 -23.01 10.84
N ASN A 220 -23.39 -22.08 11.40
CA ASN A 220 -23.37 -21.83 12.85
C ASN A 220 -24.22 -20.61 13.28
N GLU A 221 -24.68 -19.77 12.35
CA GLU A 221 -25.35 -18.50 12.67
C GLU A 221 -26.85 -18.48 12.36
N GLU A 222 -27.38 -19.51 11.67
CA GLU A 222 -28.83 -19.71 11.47
C GLU A 222 -29.61 -19.90 12.80
N GLU A 223 -28.92 -20.07 13.94
CA GLU A 223 -29.54 -20.15 15.27
C GLU A 223 -29.67 -18.79 16.00
N LYS A 224 -29.20 -17.68 15.43
CA LYS A 224 -29.26 -16.35 16.07
C LYS A 224 -29.83 -15.26 15.14
N GLU A 225 -31.08 -15.40 14.74
CA GLU A 225 -31.83 -14.27 14.16
C GLU A 225 -31.99 -13.13 15.18
N GLY A 226 -31.59 -11.91 14.80
CA GLY A 226 -31.85 -10.72 15.62
C GLY A 226 -31.36 -9.36 15.15
N ASP A 227 -30.49 -9.25 14.14
CA ASP A 227 -30.04 -7.93 13.66
C ASP A 227 -29.87 -7.87 12.14
N GLY A 228 -30.17 -6.71 11.55
CA GLY A 228 -30.37 -6.49 10.11
C GLY A 228 -29.11 -6.48 9.24
N GLU A 229 -28.05 -7.19 9.63
CA GLU A 229 -26.86 -7.37 8.80
C GLU A 229 -27.17 -8.37 7.68
N ARG A 230 -27.02 -7.95 6.43
CA ARG A 230 -27.18 -8.85 5.28
C ARG A 230 -26.07 -9.89 5.33
N HIS A 231 -26.40 -11.12 5.72
CA HIS A 231 -25.47 -12.24 5.63
C HIS A 231 -25.08 -12.47 4.16
N LEU A 232 -23.81 -12.22 3.86
CA LEU A 232 -23.27 -12.40 2.51
C LEU A 232 -22.76 -13.83 2.36
N GLU A 233 -23.36 -14.56 1.42
CA GLU A 233 -22.92 -15.89 1.02
C GLU A 233 -21.82 -15.80 -0.04
N MET A 234 -20.72 -16.54 0.15
CA MET A 234 -19.60 -16.57 -0.80
C MET A 234 -20.05 -16.91 -2.22
N ALA A 235 -20.84 -17.98 -2.40
CA ALA A 235 -21.31 -18.39 -3.72
C ALA A 235 -22.17 -17.30 -4.39
N SER A 236 -23.01 -16.61 -3.62
CA SER A 236 -23.85 -15.50 -4.09
C SER A 236 -23.01 -14.28 -4.48
N CYS A 237 -22.03 -13.91 -3.65
CA CYS A 237 -21.13 -12.79 -3.93
C CYS A 237 -20.29 -13.05 -5.18
N LEU A 238 -19.74 -14.26 -5.33
CA LEU A 238 -19.01 -14.67 -6.54
C LEU A 238 -19.90 -14.65 -7.78
N LEU A 239 -21.15 -15.11 -7.66
CA LEU A 239 -22.09 -15.06 -8.77
C LEU A 239 -22.41 -13.61 -9.18
N GLU A 240 -22.52 -12.69 -8.22
CA GLU A 240 -22.77 -11.28 -8.50
C GLU A 240 -21.55 -10.61 -9.16
N ALA A 241 -20.35 -10.80 -8.60
CA ALA A 241 -19.11 -10.34 -9.22
C ALA A 241 -18.98 -10.86 -10.67
N ALA A 242 -19.27 -12.14 -10.90
CA ALA A 242 -19.20 -12.76 -12.21
C ALA A 242 -20.21 -12.20 -13.23
N LYS A 243 -21.30 -11.55 -12.78
CA LYS A 243 -22.22 -10.84 -13.70
C LYS A 243 -21.64 -9.54 -14.21
N GLN A 244 -20.84 -8.84 -13.40
CA GLN A 244 -20.24 -7.55 -13.76
C GLN A 244 -19.04 -7.72 -14.72
N LEU A 245 -18.39 -8.88 -14.71
CA LEU A 245 -17.23 -9.20 -15.55
C LEU A 245 -17.60 -9.70 -16.97
N ARG A 246 -18.89 -9.69 -17.34
CA ARG A 246 -19.40 -10.16 -18.65
C ARG A 246 -19.73 -8.99 -19.57
#